data_AF-A0A7V1PYL3-F1
#
_entry.id   AF-A0A7V1PYL3-F1
#
_cell.length_a   1.000
_cell.length_b   1.000
_cell.length_c   1.000
_cell.angle_alpha   90.00
_cell.angle_beta   90.00
_cell.angle_gamma   90.00
#
_symmetry.space_group_name_H-M   'P 1'
#
loop_
_entity.id
_entity.type
_entity.pdbx_description
1 polymer ?
#
loop_
_entity_poly.entity_id
_entity_poly.type
_entity_poly.pdbx_seq_one_letter_code
_entity_poly.pdbx_strand_id
1 'polypeptide(L)'
;MKLTIKRDQAAKTGFFGGHKGMRFSLYARVKISADEQELIDKYKVNEHVLTYRDTENGQIPGLRIQDLVQGHTTEIDDVGTLLNNEDVIKSACQDFKNLLLVMASFGGEEVIEI
;
A
#
# COMPACT_ATOMS: atom_id res chain seq x y z
N MET A 1 8.38 7.34 7.17
CA MET A 1 7.91 6.26 6.29
C MET A 1 8.11 6.71 4.87
N LYS A 2 8.66 5.83 4.03
CA LYS A 2 8.94 6.12 2.62
C LYS A 2 8.35 5.02 1.75
N LEU A 3 7.36 5.37 0.94
CA LEU A 3 6.77 4.49 -0.06
C LEU A 3 7.57 4.57 -1.36
N THR A 4 7.93 3.41 -1.90
CA THR A 4 8.53 3.24 -3.23
C THR A 4 7.52 2.53 -4.11
N ILE A 5 7.24 3.08 -5.28
CA ILE A 5 6.37 2.46 -6.29
C ILE A 5 7.18 2.29 -7.58
N LYS A 6 7.10 1.10 -8.18
CA LYS A 6 7.63 0.85 -9.52
C LYS A 6 6.51 0.28 -10.39
N ARG A 7 6.29 0.87 -11.55
CA ARG A 7 5.42 0.34 -12.60
C ARG A 7 6.29 -0.34 -13.65
N ASP A 8 5.82 -1.46 -14.18
CA ASP A 8 6.47 -2.14 -15.30
C ASP A 8 5.42 -2.68 -16.27
N GLN A 9 5.85 -3.07 -17.47
CA GLN A 9 4.97 -3.67 -18.47
C GLN A 9 5.70 -4.65 -19.38
N ALA A 10 5.00 -5.71 -19.79
CA ALA A 10 5.47 -6.70 -20.73
C ALA A 10 4.40 -6.98 -21.79
N ALA A 11 4.84 -7.15 -23.04
CA ALA A 11 3.94 -7.59 -24.11
C ALA A 11 3.47 -9.03 -23.85
N LYS A 12 2.17 -9.28 -23.98
CA LYS A 12 1.62 -10.63 -24.01
C LYS A 12 1.75 -11.17 -25.43
N THR A 13 2.56 -12.21 -25.62
CA THR A 13 2.71 -12.87 -26.92
C THR A 13 1.93 -14.18 -26.94
N GLY A 14 1.17 -14.42 -28.02
CA GLY A 14 0.54 -15.71 -28.28
C GLY A 14 1.55 -16.77 -28.74
N PHE A 15 1.14 -18.04 -28.72
CA PHE A 15 1.96 -19.19 -29.15
C PHE A 15 2.50 -19.07 -30.59
N PHE A 16 1.85 -18.28 -31.45
CA PHE A 16 2.27 -17.99 -32.82
C PHE A 16 2.86 -16.57 -33.00
N GLY A 17 3.37 -15.95 -31.94
CA GLY A 17 4.04 -14.64 -32.01
C GLY A 17 3.10 -13.43 -32.17
N GLY A 18 1.78 -13.62 -32.24
CA GLY A 18 0.81 -12.53 -32.31
C GLY A 18 0.70 -11.73 -31.01
N HIS A 19 0.59 -10.41 -31.11
CA HIS A 19 0.39 -9.49 -29.98
C HIS A 19 -1.00 -9.68 -29.35
N LYS A 20 -1.05 -10.06 -28.06
CA LYS A 20 -2.29 -10.32 -27.30
C LYS A 20 -2.59 -9.24 -26.24
N GLY A 21 -1.95 -8.08 -26.34
CA GLY A 21 -2.09 -6.99 -25.39
C GLY A 21 -0.89 -6.86 -24.46
N MET A 22 -1.07 -6.15 -23.36
CA MET A 22 -0.04 -5.89 -22.36
C MET A 22 -0.35 -6.58 -21.04
N ARG A 23 0.69 -6.95 -20.31
CA ARG A 23 0.66 -7.24 -18.88
C ARG A 23 1.36 -6.07 -18.20
N PHE A 24 0.76 -5.53 -17.16
CA PHE A 24 1.37 -4.51 -16.31
C PHE A 24 1.73 -5.12 -14.96
N SER A 25 2.76 -4.60 -14.32
CA SER A 25 3.06 -4.92 -12.93
C SER A 25 3.19 -3.65 -12.10
N LEU A 26 2.70 -3.71 -10.87
CA LEU A 26 2.82 -2.67 -9.88
C LEU A 26 3.55 -3.23 -8.65
N TYR A 27 4.77 -2.76 -8.43
CA TYR A 27 5.52 -3.03 -7.22
C TYR A 27 5.37 -1.88 -6.23
N ALA A 28 5.11 -2.20 -4.97
CA ALA A 28 5.07 -1.26 -3.87
C ALA A 28 5.91 -1.77 -2.70
N ARG A 29 6.74 -0.90 -2.12
CA ARG A 29 7.48 -1.19 -0.88
C ARG A 29 7.53 0.00 0.05
N VAL A 30 7.34 -0.25 1.34
CA VAL A 30 7.45 0.75 2.39
C VAL A 30 8.73 0.54 3.19
N LYS A 31 9.49 1.62 3.37
CA LYS A 31 10.57 1.68 4.35
C LYS A 31 10.09 2.43 5.60
N ILE A 32 10.14 1.74 6.72
CA ILE A 32 9.84 2.24 8.07
C ILE A 32 11.13 2.78 8.71
N SER A 33 11.08 3.93 9.38
CA SER A 33 12.21 4.43 10.18
C SER A 33 12.27 3.77 11.56
N ALA A 34 13.37 3.95 12.31
CA ALA A 34 13.48 3.40 13.66
C ALA A 34 12.34 3.91 14.58
N ASP A 35 12.11 5.23 14.63
CA ASP A 35 11.05 5.83 15.43
C ASP A 35 9.65 5.30 15.09
N GLU A 36 9.40 5.04 13.80
CA GLU A 36 8.13 4.47 13.35
C GLU A 36 8.01 2.99 13.74
N GLN A 37 9.11 2.25 13.68
CA GLN A 37 9.15 0.86 14.11
C GLN A 37 8.86 0.75 15.61
N GLU A 38 9.42 1.64 16.42
CA GLU A 38 9.15 1.69 17.86
C GLU A 38 7.66 1.93 18.15
N LEU A 39 7.00 2.82 17.39
CA LEU A 39 5.56 3.05 17.49
C LEU A 39 4.76 1.82 17.07
N ILE A 40 5.13 1.18 15.96
CA ILE A 40 4.48 -0.03 15.47
C ILE A 40 4.54 -1.15 16.51
N ASP A 41 5.70 -1.34 17.14
CA ASP A 41 5.91 -2.38 18.14
C ASP A 41 5.18 -2.05 19.45
N LYS A 42 5.23 -0.78 19.90
CA LYS A 42 4.55 -0.29 21.10
C LYS A 42 3.03 -0.49 21.01
N TYR A 43 2.43 -0.13 19.87
CA TYR A 43 0.98 -0.21 19.66
C TYR A 43 0.52 -1.52 18.99
N LYS A 44 1.44 -2.43 18.67
CA LYS A 44 1.17 -3.74 18.05
C LYS A 44 0.37 -3.65 16.74
N VAL A 45 0.75 -2.71 15.87
CA VAL A 45 0.08 -2.45 14.58
C VAL A 45 0.83 -3.02 13.38
N ASN A 46 1.68 -4.03 13.60
CA ASN A 46 2.43 -4.72 12.55
C ASN A 46 1.54 -5.45 11.53
N GLU A 47 0.33 -5.87 11.91
CA GLU A 47 -0.64 -6.49 11.01
C GLU A 47 -1.73 -5.54 10.53
N HIS A 48 -1.56 -4.22 10.71
CA HIS A 48 -2.57 -3.25 10.32
C HIS A 48 -2.88 -3.37 8.82
N VAL A 49 -4.18 -3.53 8.53
CA VAL A 49 -4.70 -3.65 7.17
C VAL A 49 -4.78 -2.26 6.57
N LEU A 50 -4.10 -2.07 5.43
CA LEU A 50 -4.02 -0.81 4.71
C LEU A 50 -5.14 -0.63 3.71
N THR A 51 -5.50 -1.70 3.00
CA THR A 51 -6.51 -1.64 1.94
C THR A 51 -7.62 -2.63 2.19
N TYR A 52 -8.82 -2.31 1.71
CA TYR A 52 -9.98 -3.17 1.75
C TYR A 52 -10.58 -3.30 0.36
N ARG A 53 -11.13 -4.47 0.07
CA ARG A 53 -11.94 -4.70 -1.13
C ARG A 53 -13.40 -4.82 -0.70
N ASP A 54 -14.24 -3.95 -1.24
CA ASP A 54 -15.68 -4.06 -1.05
C ASP A 54 -16.25 -5.25 -1.83
N THR A 55 -17.14 -5.99 -1.18
CA THR A 55 -17.91 -7.09 -1.77
C THR A 55 -19.36 -6.98 -1.33
N GLU A 56 -20.26 -7.71 -2.00
CA GLU A 56 -21.67 -7.78 -1.60
C GLU A 56 -21.87 -8.25 -0.15
N ASN A 57 -20.93 -9.02 0.38
CA ASN A 57 -20.95 -9.57 1.74
C ASN A 57 -20.12 -8.75 2.74
N GLY A 58 -19.68 -7.54 2.37
CA GLY A 58 -18.87 -6.65 3.20
C GLY A 58 -17.44 -6.49 2.71
N GLN A 59 -16.55 -6.05 3.59
CA GLN A 59 -15.17 -5.72 3.24
C GLN A 59 -14.21 -6.89 3.49
N ILE A 60 -13.41 -7.21 2.48
CA ILE A 60 -12.34 -8.19 2.59
C ILE A 60 -11.01 -7.44 2.76
N PRO A 61 -10.23 -7.74 3.83
CA PRO A 61 -8.89 -7.19 4.01
C PRO A 61 -7.99 -7.46 2.80
N GLY A 62 -7.32 -6.41 2.32
CA GLY A 62 -6.33 -6.46 1.26
C GLY A 62 -4.90 -6.49 1.82
N LEU A 63 -4.10 -5.50 1.43
CA LEU A 63 -2.70 -5.39 1.82
C LEU A 63 -2.58 -4.99 3.28
N ARG A 64 -1.63 -5.60 3.99
CA ARG A 64 -1.19 -5.19 5.33
C ARG A 64 0.11 -4.41 5.23
N ILE A 65 0.44 -3.66 6.29
CA ILE A 65 1.72 -2.92 6.34
C ILE A 65 2.93 -3.84 6.17
N GLN A 66 2.90 -5.04 6.77
CA GLN A 66 3.98 -6.03 6.64
C GLN A 66 4.21 -6.49 5.19
N ASP A 67 3.16 -6.60 4.38
CA ASP A 67 3.27 -7.01 2.98
C ASP A 67 4.02 -5.95 2.17
N LEU A 68 3.75 -4.67 2.46
CA LEU A 68 4.48 -3.56 1.84
C LEU A 68 5.90 -3.40 2.39
N VAL A 69 6.18 -3.75 3.65
CA VAL A 69 7.55 -3.71 4.18
C VAL A 69 8.44 -4.75 3.49
N GLN A 70 7.90 -5.95 3.25
CA GLN A 70 8.56 -7.02 2.50
C GLN A 70 8.68 -6.67 1.00
N GLY A 71 7.77 -5.84 0.50
CA GLY A 71 7.64 -5.48 -0.89
C GLY A 71 6.64 -6.40 -1.59
N HIS A 72 5.67 -5.81 -2.27
CA HIS A 72 4.58 -6.52 -2.91
C HIS A 72 4.52 -6.16 -4.39
N THR A 73 4.36 -7.17 -5.27
CA THR A 73 4.13 -6.98 -6.70
C THR A 73 2.77 -7.53 -7.08
N THR A 74 1.97 -6.74 -7.79
CA THR A 74 0.70 -7.16 -8.38
C THR A 74 0.79 -7.13 -9.89
N GLU A 75 0.42 -8.24 -10.54
CA GLU A 75 0.27 -8.34 -11.99
C GLU A 75 -1.15 -7.96 -12.41
N ILE A 76 -1.28 -7.07 -13.39
CA ILE A 76 -2.53 -6.40 -13.75
C ILE A 76 -2.65 -6.36 -15.28
N ASP A 77 -3.85 -6.64 -15.80
CA ASP A 77 -4.09 -6.72 -17.25
C ASP A 77 -4.62 -5.41 -17.85
N ASP A 78 -5.05 -4.50 -17.00
CA ASP A 78 -5.65 -3.23 -17.35
C ASP A 78 -4.90 -2.08 -16.67
N VAL A 79 -4.51 -1.08 -17.46
CA VAL A 79 -3.75 0.07 -16.96
C VAL A 79 -4.59 0.95 -16.03
N GLY A 80 -5.91 1.05 -16.25
CA GLY A 80 -6.81 1.80 -15.37
C GLY A 80 -6.84 1.20 -13.97
N THR A 81 -6.96 -0.12 -13.90
CA THR A 81 -6.89 -0.89 -12.65
C THR A 81 -5.54 -0.70 -11.95
N LEU A 82 -4.43 -0.63 -12.72
CA LEU A 82 -3.11 -0.36 -12.14
C LEU A 82 -3.06 1.01 -11.48
N LEU A 83 -3.53 2.06 -12.17
CA LEU A 83 -3.52 3.42 -11.64
C LEU A 83 -4.42 3.54 -10.40
N ASN A 84 -5.60 2.92 -10.44
CA ASN A 84 -6.49 2.88 -9.28
C ASN A 84 -5.84 2.18 -8.08
N ASN A 85 -5.22 1.01 -8.28
CA ASN A 85 -4.55 0.28 -7.21
C ASN A 85 -3.38 1.09 -6.62
N GLU A 86 -2.64 1.78 -7.47
CA GLU A 86 -1.58 2.67 -7.02
C GLU A 86 -2.10 3.79 -6.13
N ASP A 87 -3.18 4.48 -6.54
CA ASP A 87 -3.73 5.58 -5.76
C ASP A 87 -4.31 5.09 -4.43
N VAL A 88 -4.94 3.91 -4.41
CA VAL A 88 -5.37 3.24 -3.17
C VAL A 88 -4.17 2.97 -2.25
N ILE A 89 -3.06 2.43 -2.77
CA ILE A 89 -1.85 2.16 -1.98
C ILE A 89 -1.24 3.44 -1.42
N LYS A 90 -1.16 4.52 -2.22
CA LYS A 90 -0.65 5.82 -1.77
C LYS A 90 -1.48 6.38 -0.62
N SER A 91 -2.80 6.43 -0.80
CA SER A 91 -3.73 6.96 0.20
C SER A 91 -3.64 6.16 1.49
N ALA A 92 -3.70 4.83 1.40
CA ALA A 92 -3.58 3.96 2.57
C ALA A 92 -2.24 4.12 3.32
N CYS A 93 -1.13 4.30 2.60
CA CYS A 93 0.15 4.60 3.23
C CYS A 93 0.16 5.98 3.90
N GLN A 94 -0.49 6.98 3.30
CA GLN A 94 -0.59 8.30 3.92
C GLN A 94 -1.43 8.24 5.20
N ASP A 95 -2.55 7.51 5.18
CA ASP A 95 -3.41 7.33 6.35
C ASP A 95 -2.68 6.60 7.47
N PHE A 96 -1.92 5.53 7.15
CA PHE A 96 -1.11 4.84 8.13
C PHE A 96 0.00 5.73 8.70
N LYS A 97 0.62 6.59 7.88
CA LYS A 97 1.59 7.58 8.39
C LYS A 97 0.93 8.55 9.36
N ASN A 98 -0.27 9.03 9.06
CA ASN A 98 -1.02 9.91 9.95
C ASN A 98 -1.35 9.20 11.27
N LEU A 99 -1.74 7.92 11.21
CA LEU A 99 -1.96 7.10 12.40
C LEU A 99 -0.70 7.02 13.27
N LEU A 100 0.48 6.81 12.68
CA LEU A 100 1.75 6.80 13.42
C LEU A 100 2.05 8.16 14.07
N LEU A 101 1.74 9.27 13.40
CA LEU A 101 1.89 10.61 13.97
C LEU A 101 0.98 10.83 15.18
N VAL A 102 -0.27 10.37 15.12
CA VAL A 102 -1.20 10.40 16.27
C VAL A 102 -0.69 9.51 17.40
N MET A 103 -0.19 8.32 17.08
CA MET A 103 0.42 7.43 18.09
C MET A 103 1.63 8.05 18.78
N ALA A 104 2.39 8.88 18.06
CA ALA A 104 3.54 9.62 18.57
C ALA A 104 3.14 10.80 19.46
N SER A 105 1.96 11.41 19.25
CA SER A 105 1.49 12.53 20.07
C SER A 105 0.93 12.09 21.43
N PHE A 106 0.50 10.82 21.57
CA PHE A 106 -0.02 10.32 22.83
C PHE A 106 0.99 10.44 23.99
N GLY A 107 0.57 11.14 25.05
CA GLY A 107 1.39 11.48 26.20
C GLY A 107 1.93 12.91 26.20
N GLY A 108 1.73 13.65 25.11
CA GLY A 108 1.94 15.10 25.03
C GLY A 108 0.66 15.91 25.17
N GLU A 109 0.80 17.23 25.08
CA GLU A 109 -0.30 18.19 25.00
C GLU A 109 -0.41 18.70 23.56
N GLU A 110 -1.60 18.68 22.97
CA GLU A 110 -1.89 19.26 21.66
C GLU A 110 -2.76 20.51 21.86
N VAL A 111 -2.23 21.67 21.44
CA VAL A 111 -2.96 22.94 21.47
C VAL A 111 -3.45 23.24 20.05
N ILE A 112 -4.78 23.33 19.89
CA ILE A 112 -5.43 23.67 18.62
C ILE A 112 -6.04 25.06 18.75
N GLU A 113 -5.51 26.02 17.99
CA GLU A 113 -6.10 27.36 17.87
C GLU A 113 -7.23 27.33 16.82
N ILE A 114 -8.39 27.88 17.18
CA ILE A 114 -9.62 27.93 16.37
C ILE A 114 -9.97 29.38 16.05
#